data_AF-A0A0L0UNU0-F1
#
_entry.id   AF-A0A0L0UNU0-F1
#
_cell.length_a   1.000
_cell.length_b   1.000
_cell.length_c   1.000
_cell.angle_alpha   90.00
_cell.angle_beta   90.00
_cell.angle_gamma   90.00
#
_symmetry.space_group_name_H-M   'P 1'
#
loop_
_entity.id
_entity.type
_entity.pdbx_description
1 polymer ?
#
loop_
_entity_poly.entity_id
_entity_poly.type
_entity_poly.pdbx_seq_one_letter_code
_entity_poly.pdbx_strand_id
1 'polypeptide(L)'
;MSSEELRTRILLTPDNYLTWMFAMEAKLIGIDAYDIVTGVIACPPDSAADKKKDYTKLDQKAYSKIVDYLSAEVINYSSASLPTSDRHSGYGLWQLLRNKYAGTDLAARSVAVGAFLRPKLSTLSIFISDMRTANQKVVLSGIHLGPVP
;
A
#
# COMPACT_ATOMS: atom_id res chain seq x y z
N MET A 1 -7.73 -23.52 -23.23
CA MET A 1 -8.27 -23.37 -21.86
C MET A 1 -7.58 -22.18 -21.22
N SER A 2 -8.28 -21.06 -21.06
CA SER A 2 -7.74 -19.86 -20.42
C SER A 2 -7.56 -20.16 -18.94
N SER A 3 -6.34 -20.07 -18.42
CA SER A 3 -6.10 -20.07 -16.98
C SER A 3 -6.67 -18.78 -16.40
N GLU A 4 -7.97 -18.76 -16.15
CA GLU A 4 -8.55 -17.81 -15.19
C GLU A 4 -7.99 -18.20 -13.83
N GLU A 5 -6.80 -17.67 -13.51
CA GLU A 5 -6.42 -17.47 -12.12
C GLU A 5 -7.61 -16.80 -11.46
N LEU A 6 -8.22 -17.42 -10.45
CA LEU A 6 -9.27 -16.84 -9.64
C LEU A 6 -8.74 -15.51 -9.08
N ARG A 7 -9.04 -14.40 -9.77
CA ARG A 7 -8.62 -13.06 -9.36
C ARG A 7 -9.47 -12.68 -8.17
N THR A 8 -8.97 -12.97 -6.98
CA THR A 8 -9.60 -12.55 -5.72
C THR A 8 -9.49 -11.03 -5.62
N ARG A 9 -10.59 -10.34 -5.95
CA ARG A 9 -10.74 -8.90 -5.73
C ARG A 9 -10.77 -8.64 -4.22
N ILE A 10 -9.82 -7.83 -3.72
CA ILE A 10 -9.66 -7.60 -2.29
C ILE A 10 -10.31 -6.31 -1.84
N LEU A 11 -10.96 -6.34 -0.68
CA LEU A 11 -11.31 -5.14 0.07
C LEU A 11 -10.06 -4.67 0.83
N LEU A 12 -9.50 -3.53 0.44
CA LEU A 12 -8.31 -3.01 1.11
C LEU A 12 -8.67 -2.43 2.47
N THR A 13 -7.87 -2.80 3.47
CA THR A 13 -7.88 -2.25 4.82
C THR A 13 -6.44 -1.92 5.22
N PRO A 14 -6.22 -1.07 6.24
CA PRO A 14 -4.87 -0.82 6.73
C PRO A 14 -4.11 -2.09 7.13
N ASP A 15 -4.82 -3.10 7.66
CA ASP A 15 -4.21 -4.35 8.13
C ASP A 15 -3.73 -5.25 6.99
N ASN A 16 -4.40 -5.23 5.83
CA ASN A 16 -4.06 -6.09 4.69
C ASN A 16 -3.30 -5.37 3.58
N TYR A 17 -3.21 -4.03 3.64
CA TYR A 17 -2.64 -3.23 2.58
C TYR A 17 -1.19 -3.58 2.28
N LEU A 18 -0.33 -3.73 3.31
CA LEU A 18 1.09 -4.05 3.07
C LEU A 18 1.26 -5.38 2.33
N THR A 19 0.49 -6.40 2.72
CA THR A 19 0.52 -7.71 2.05
C THR A 19 0.05 -7.60 0.60
N TRP A 20 -1.05 -6.87 0.37
CA TRP A 20 -1.55 -6.61 -0.98
C TRP A 20 -0.56 -5.80 -1.82
N MET A 21 0.06 -4.78 -1.22
CA MET A 21 1.02 -3.90 -1.87
C MET A 21 2.19 -4.73 -2.38
N PHE A 22 2.86 -5.50 -1.53
CA PHE A 22 3.97 -6.38 -1.95
C PHE A 22 3.58 -7.33 -3.10
N ALA A 23 2.40 -7.94 -3.04
CA ALA A 23 1.92 -8.80 -4.12
C ALA A 23 1.63 -8.03 -5.42
N MET A 24 1.15 -6.79 -5.32
CA MET A 24 0.88 -5.93 -6.46
C MET A 24 2.16 -5.37 -7.07
N GLU A 25 3.17 -5.02 -6.27
CA GLU A 25 4.48 -4.58 -6.75
C GLU A 25 5.10 -5.63 -7.68
N ALA A 26 5.11 -6.90 -7.26
CA ALA A 26 5.59 -7.99 -8.11
C ALA A 26 4.84 -8.09 -9.45
N LYS A 27 3.53 -7.86 -9.45
CA LYS A 27 2.70 -7.85 -10.66
C LYS A 27 2.97 -6.64 -11.56
N LEU A 28 3.28 -5.48 -10.98
CA LEU A 28 3.62 -4.26 -11.70
C LEU A 28 5.04 -4.31 -12.28
N ILE A 29 5.99 -4.93 -11.57
CA ILE A 29 7.33 -5.24 -12.10
C ILE A 29 7.19 -6.15 -13.31
N GLY A 30 6.36 -7.20 -13.25
CA GLY A 30 6.13 -8.10 -14.39
C GLY A 30 5.49 -7.46 -15.63
N ILE A 31 5.08 -6.18 -15.56
CA ILE A 31 4.58 -5.42 -16.71
C ILE A 31 5.36 -4.13 -16.97
N ASP A 32 6.52 -3.97 -16.33
CA ASP A 32 7.44 -2.81 -16.41
C ASP A 32 6.83 -1.47 -15.97
N ALA A 33 5.81 -1.50 -15.10
CA ALA A 33 5.07 -0.31 -14.70
C ALA A 33 5.30 0.11 -13.24
N TYR A 34 6.13 -0.62 -12.48
CA TYR A 34 6.44 -0.32 -11.09
C TYR A 34 7.07 1.06 -10.90
N ASP A 35 8.08 1.38 -11.72
CA ASP A 35 8.81 2.65 -11.63
C ASP A 35 7.94 3.86 -11.99
N ILE A 36 6.88 3.65 -12.78
CA ILE A 36 5.90 4.69 -13.10
C ILE A 36 5.02 4.95 -11.89
N VAL A 37 4.44 3.92 -11.26
CA VAL A 37 3.52 4.14 -10.14
C VAL A 37 4.20 4.65 -8.87
N THR A 38 5.49 4.36 -8.71
CA THR A 38 6.32 4.88 -7.61
C THR A 38 6.87 6.28 -7.89
N GLY A 39 6.76 6.77 -9.13
CA GLY A 39 7.25 8.08 -9.54
C GLY A 39 8.76 8.14 -9.81
N VAL A 40 9.45 6.99 -9.87
CA VAL A 40 10.86 6.91 -10.30
C VAL A 40 11.00 7.38 -11.75
N ILE A 41 10.08 6.94 -12.62
CA ILE A 41 9.91 7.50 -13.96
C ILE A 41 8.85 8.60 -13.88
N ALA A 42 9.29 9.85 -14.03
CA ALA A 42 8.38 10.98 -14.08
C ALA A 42 7.68 11.08 -15.44
N CYS A 43 6.46 11.64 -15.43
CA CYS A 43 5.74 11.96 -16.65
C CYS A 43 6.58 12.89 -17.56
N PRO A 44 6.85 12.50 -18.82
CA PRO A 44 7.63 13.33 -19.73
C PRO A 44 6.96 14.67 -20.04
N PRO A 45 7.75 15.73 -20.33
CA PRO A 45 7.20 17.02 -20.75
C PRO A 45 6.51 16.90 -22.12
N ASP A 46 5.61 17.85 -22.41
CA ASP A 46 4.83 17.88 -23.66
C ASP A 46 5.70 17.95 -24.92
N SER A 47 6.93 18.46 -24.81
CA SER A 47 7.91 18.50 -25.89
C SER A 47 8.43 17.13 -26.33
N ALA A 48 8.18 16.07 -25.56
CA ALA A 48 8.60 14.69 -25.85
C ALA A 48 7.39 13.78 -26.14
N ALA A 49 6.62 14.10 -27.18
CA ALA A 49 5.34 13.46 -27.51
C ALA A 49 5.39 11.91 -27.58
N ASP A 50 6.41 11.33 -28.22
CA ASP A 50 6.54 9.88 -28.34
C ASP A 50 6.79 9.21 -26.97
N LYS A 51 7.71 9.77 -26.18
CA LYS A 51 7.99 9.28 -24.81
C LYS A 51 6.76 9.42 -23.90
N LYS A 52 6.03 10.52 -24.05
CA LYS A 52 4.79 10.76 -23.29
C LYS A 52 3.72 9.73 -23.66
N LYS A 53 3.58 9.38 -24.94
CA LYS A 53 2.65 8.35 -25.39
C LYS A 53 2.98 6.98 -24.78
N ASP A 54 4.25 6.60 -24.77
CA ASP A 54 4.67 5.32 -24.20
C ASP A 54 4.52 5.30 -22.67
N TYR A 55 4.84 6.41 -21.99
CA TYR A 55 4.54 6.60 -20.57
C TYR A 55 3.05 6.42 -20.28
N THR A 56 2.17 7.12 -21.02
CA THR A 56 0.71 7.04 -20.80
C THR A 56 0.17 5.63 -20.99
N LYS A 57 0.66 4.89 -21.99
CA LYS A 57 0.26 3.48 -22.19
C LYS A 57 0.63 2.61 -21.00
N LEU A 58 1.84 2.75 -20.48
CA LEU A 58 2.31 2.00 -19.32
C LEU A 58 1.56 2.40 -18.04
N ASP A 59 1.31 3.70 -17.83
CA ASP A 59 0.53 4.21 -16.71
C ASP A 59 -0.90 3.66 -16.70
N GLN A 60 -1.56 3.64 -17.88
CA GLN A 60 -2.88 3.03 -18.05
C GLN A 60 -2.85 1.51 -17.85
N LYS A 61 -1.78 0.83 -18.27
CA LYS A 61 -1.59 -0.61 -18.05
C LYS A 61 -1.46 -0.91 -16.55
N ALA A 62 -0.73 -0.09 -15.80
CA ALA A 62 -0.67 -0.18 -14.34
C ALA A 62 -2.05 0.05 -13.71
N TYR A 63 -2.78 1.08 -14.13
CA TYR A 63 -4.14 1.34 -13.68
C TYR A 63 -5.04 0.11 -13.82
N SER A 64 -5.13 -0.45 -15.04
CA SER A 64 -5.94 -1.65 -15.29
C SER A 64 -5.49 -2.83 -14.42
N LYS A 65 -4.18 -3.03 -14.27
CA LYS A 65 -3.63 -4.12 -13.46
C LYS A 65 -3.97 -3.97 -11.98
N ILE A 66 -3.94 -2.75 -11.44
CA ILE A 66 -4.32 -2.50 -10.03
C ILE A 66 -5.82 -2.76 -9.84
N VAL A 67 -6.67 -2.17 -10.70
CA VAL A 67 -8.13 -2.28 -10.63
C VAL A 67 -8.61 -3.74 -10.68
N ASP A 68 -7.96 -4.59 -11.47
CA ASP A 68 -8.28 -6.02 -11.59
C ASP A 68 -8.29 -6.78 -10.24
N TYR A 69 -7.56 -6.27 -9.24
CA TYR A 69 -7.44 -6.90 -7.92
C TYR A 69 -8.18 -6.13 -6.82
N LEU A 70 -8.92 -5.06 -7.13
CA LEU A 70 -9.66 -4.28 -6.15
C LEU A 70 -11.13 -4.70 -6.07
N SER A 71 -11.70 -4.63 -4.86
CA SER A 71 -13.15 -4.76 -4.68
C SER A 71 -13.90 -3.55 -5.26
N ALA A 72 -15.19 -3.74 -5.56
CA ALA A 72 -16.05 -2.68 -6.05
C ALA A 72 -16.10 -1.45 -5.11
N GLU A 73 -16.03 -1.68 -3.80
CA GLU A 73 -16.00 -0.61 -2.80
C GLU A 73 -14.76 0.28 -2.93
N VAL A 74 -13.58 -0.34 -3.09
CA VAL A 74 -12.32 0.41 -3.27
C VAL A 74 -12.34 1.15 -4.61
N ILE A 75 -12.91 0.55 -5.66
CA ILE A 75 -13.07 1.19 -6.98
C ILE A 75 -14.00 2.41 -6.89
N ASN A 76 -15.14 2.28 -6.23
CA ASN A 76 -16.09 3.39 -6.03
C ASN A 76 -15.44 4.54 -5.26
N TYR A 77 -14.75 4.22 -4.16
CA TYR A 77 -13.98 5.21 -3.40
C TYR A 77 -12.94 5.93 -4.27
N SER A 78 -12.17 5.16 -5.05
CA SER A 78 -11.10 5.71 -5.90
C SER A 78 -11.68 6.62 -6.99
N SER A 79 -12.80 6.22 -7.59
CA SER A 79 -13.49 6.99 -8.64
C SER A 79 -14.07 8.31 -8.15
N ALA A 80 -14.43 8.38 -6.86
CA ALA A 80 -14.93 9.60 -6.21
C ALA A 80 -13.79 10.50 -5.69
N SER A 81 -12.62 9.93 -5.38
CA SER A 81 -11.50 10.66 -4.76
C SER A 81 -10.47 11.17 -5.75
N LEU A 82 -10.32 10.51 -6.90
CA LEU A 82 -9.38 10.95 -7.94
C LEU A 82 -9.94 12.15 -8.71
N PRO A 83 -9.10 13.16 -9.01
CA PRO A 83 -9.42 14.17 -10.01
C PRO A 83 -9.74 13.53 -11.36
N THR A 84 -10.58 14.20 -12.17
CA THR A 84 -10.94 13.70 -13.50
C THR A 84 -9.73 13.48 -14.41
N SER A 85 -8.67 14.29 -14.25
CA SER A 85 -7.40 14.13 -14.97
C SER A 85 -6.69 12.81 -14.69
N ASP A 86 -6.93 12.22 -13.51
CA ASP A 86 -6.15 11.10 -12.97
C ASP A 86 -6.96 9.80 -12.93
N ARG A 87 -8.21 9.80 -13.39
CA ARG A 87 -9.14 8.66 -13.32
C ARG A 87 -8.63 7.36 -13.96
N HIS A 88 -7.68 7.47 -14.89
CA HIS A 88 -7.06 6.32 -15.57
C HIS A 88 -5.54 6.27 -15.33
N SER A 89 -5.04 6.99 -14.33
CA SER A 89 -3.63 7.00 -13.98
C SER A 89 -3.33 5.90 -12.98
N GLY A 90 -2.39 5.02 -13.32
CA GLY A 90 -1.88 4.00 -12.42
C GLY A 90 -1.11 4.64 -11.28
N TYR A 91 -0.30 5.66 -11.57
CA TYR A 91 0.38 6.48 -10.58
C TYR A 91 -0.61 7.15 -9.62
N GLY A 92 -1.60 7.88 -10.14
CA GLY A 92 -2.60 8.57 -9.31
C GLY A 92 -3.35 7.60 -8.39
N LEU A 93 -3.79 6.47 -8.93
CA LEU A 93 -4.46 5.42 -8.15
C LEU A 93 -3.53 4.82 -7.08
N TRP A 94 -2.28 4.50 -7.42
CA TRP A 94 -1.31 3.95 -6.48
C TRP A 94 -1.07 4.89 -5.29
N GLN A 95 -0.83 6.18 -5.56
CA GLN A 95 -0.62 7.18 -4.51
C GLN A 95 -1.86 7.36 -3.62
N LEU A 96 -3.06 7.37 -4.22
CA LEU A 96 -4.31 7.46 -3.45
C LEU A 96 -4.47 6.28 -2.49
N LEU A 97 -4.28 5.06 -2.98
CA LEU A 97 -4.42 3.84 -2.17
C LEU A 97 -3.38 3.79 -1.07
N ARG A 98 -2.14 4.19 -1.37
CA ARG A 98 -1.07 4.32 -0.38
C ARG A 98 -1.44 5.32 0.70
N ASN A 99 -1.88 6.52 0.33
CA ASN A 99 -2.26 7.56 1.29
C ASN A 99 -3.43 7.14 2.19
N LYS A 100 -4.39 6.38 1.65
CA LYS A 100 -5.54 5.90 2.43
C LYS A 100 -5.21 4.70 3.32
N TYR A 101 -4.50 3.71 2.79
CA TYR A 101 -4.43 2.37 3.39
C TYR A 101 -3.04 1.95 3.84
N ALA A 102 -1.96 2.64 3.46
CA ALA A 102 -0.64 2.31 4.01
C ALA A 102 -0.58 2.43 5.54
N GLY A 103 -1.63 3.01 6.14
CA GLY A 103 -1.49 3.74 7.37
C GLY A 103 -0.52 4.87 7.07
N THR A 104 -0.91 6.10 7.33
CA THR A 104 0.15 6.93 7.91
C THR A 104 0.70 6.09 9.07
N ASP A 105 2.01 5.91 9.11
CA ASP A 105 2.81 5.27 10.17
C ASP A 105 2.05 5.12 11.52
N LEU A 106 1.35 6.18 11.92
CA LEU A 106 0.28 6.24 12.92
C LEU A 106 -0.65 5.02 13.11
N ALA A 107 -1.17 4.33 12.09
CA ALA A 107 -2.09 3.20 12.30
C ALA A 107 -1.36 1.95 12.80
N ALA A 108 -0.25 1.58 12.14
CA ALA A 108 0.64 0.53 12.60
C ALA A 108 1.23 0.87 13.98
N ARG A 109 1.61 2.14 14.18
CA ARG A 109 2.04 2.69 15.48
C ARG A 109 0.94 2.61 16.54
N SER A 110 -0.31 2.92 16.20
CA SER A 110 -1.44 2.91 17.13
C SER A 110 -1.78 1.47 17.55
N VAL A 111 -1.78 0.52 16.61
CA VAL A 111 -1.94 -0.91 16.91
C VAL A 111 -0.79 -1.42 17.76
N ALA A 112 0.46 -1.04 17.44
CA ALA A 112 1.63 -1.44 18.20
C ALA A 112 1.62 -0.87 19.63
N VAL A 113 1.30 0.42 19.80
CA VAL A 113 1.12 1.05 21.12
C VAL A 113 -0.05 0.41 21.87
N GLY A 114 -1.19 0.18 21.22
CA GLY A 114 -2.33 -0.50 21.82
C GLY A 114 -2.03 -1.94 22.24
N ALA A 115 -1.12 -2.63 21.54
CA ALA A 115 -0.61 -3.93 21.94
C ALA A 115 0.40 -3.85 23.08
N PHE A 116 1.20 -2.78 23.17
CA PHE A 116 2.15 -2.51 24.25
C PHE A 116 1.48 -2.14 25.58
N LEU A 117 0.32 -1.49 25.53
CA LEU A 117 -0.44 -1.10 26.72
C LEU A 117 -1.37 -2.21 27.27
N ARG A 118 -1.54 -3.31 26.54
CA ARG A 118 -2.45 -4.41 26.89
C ARG A 118 -1.95 -5.44 27.92
N PRO A 119 -0.65 -5.78 28.02
CA PRO A 119 -0.18 -6.79 28.95
C PRO A 119 -0.53 -6.43 30.39
N LYS A 120 -1.21 -7.34 31.09
CA LYS A 120 -1.55 -7.20 32.51
C LYS A 120 -0.62 -8.08 33.33
N LEU A 121 -0.22 -7.59 34.49
CA LEU A 121 0.61 -8.36 35.42
C LEU A 121 -0.20 -9.55 35.95
N SER A 122 0.11 -10.74 35.45
CA SER A 122 -0.47 -12.02 35.90
C SER A 122 0.57 -12.80 36.70
N THR A 123 1.52 -13.45 36.01
CA THR A 123 2.78 -13.89 36.59
C THR A 123 3.92 -13.09 35.97
N LEU A 124 5.04 -12.98 36.69
CA LEU A 124 6.20 -12.23 36.20
C LEU A 124 6.73 -12.80 34.87
N SER A 125 6.74 -14.13 34.71
CA SER A 125 7.24 -14.78 33.49
C SER A 125 6.37 -14.46 32.27
N ILE A 126 5.04 -14.56 32.40
CA ILE A 126 4.08 -14.28 31.33
C ILE A 126 4.13 -12.79 30.97
N PHE A 127 4.13 -11.92 31.99
CA PHE A 127 4.22 -10.48 31.78
C PHE A 127 5.49 -10.07 31.03
N ILE A 128 6.65 -10.61 31.39
CA ILE A 128 7.91 -10.32 30.69
C ILE A 128 7.85 -10.79 29.23
N SER A 129 7.29 -11.97 28.97
CA SER A 129 7.14 -12.52 27.62
C SER A 129 6.22 -11.65 26.74
N ASP A 130 5.07 -11.26 27.29
CA ASP A 130 4.08 -10.43 26.60
C ASP A 130 4.65 -9.04 26.31
N MET A 131 5.33 -8.43 27.28
CA MET A 131 6.00 -7.14 27.11
C MET A 131 7.10 -7.19 26.05
N ARG A 132 7.90 -8.27 26.00
CA ARG A 132 8.93 -8.45 24.96
C ARG A 132 8.32 -8.50 23.57
N THR A 133 7.25 -9.28 23.42
CA THR A 133 6.53 -9.45 22.16
C THR A 133 5.90 -8.14 21.70
N ALA A 134 5.30 -7.40 22.64
CA ALA A 134 4.71 -6.10 22.34
C ALA A 134 5.77 -5.05 21.99
N ASN A 135 6.90 -5.04 22.69
CA ASN A 135 8.03 -4.16 22.39
C ASN A 135 8.59 -4.40 20.98
N GLN A 136 8.72 -5.66 20.55
CA GLN A 136 9.13 -5.99 19.18
C GLN A 136 8.17 -5.40 18.14
N LYS A 137 6.85 -5.47 18.37
CA LYS A 137 5.85 -4.87 17.47
C LYS A 137 5.96 -3.33 17.41
N VAL A 138 6.30 -2.70 18.52
CA VAL A 138 6.55 -1.25 18.60
C VAL A 138 7.80 -0.86 17.80
N VAL A 139 8.90 -1.60 17.95
CA VAL A 139 10.14 -1.36 17.19
C VAL A 139 9.94 -1.59 15.69
N LEU A 140 9.23 -2.65 15.30
CA LEU A 140 8.94 -2.96 13.90
C LEU A 140 8.00 -1.94 13.22
N SER A 141 7.22 -1.20 14.00
CA SER A 141 6.41 -0.07 13.51
C SER A 141 7.16 1.27 13.52
N GLY A 142 8.49 1.24 13.69
CA GLY A 142 9.32 2.44 13.63
C GLY A 142 9.18 3.36 14.84
N ILE A 143 8.66 2.86 15.96
CA ILE A 143 8.66 3.58 17.25
C ILE A 143 9.89 3.13 18.03
N HIS A 144 10.77 4.08 18.38
CA HIS A 144 11.88 3.82 19.30
C HIS A 144 11.49 4.20 20.73
N LEU A 145 11.54 3.22 21.64
CA LEU A 145 11.38 3.43 23.07
C LEU A 145 12.77 3.56 23.71
N GLY A 146 13.39 4.73 23.55
CA GLY A 146 14.69 5.07 24.13
C GLY A 146 14.77 6.57 24.42
N PRO A 147 15.75 7.02 25.22
CA PRO A 147 15.99 8.45 25.38
C PRO A 147 16.29 9.08 24.01
N VAL A 148 15.61 10.18 23.71
CA VAL A 148 15.87 11.00 22.52
C VAL A 148 17.28 11.61 22.66
N PRO A 149 18.13 11.58 21.62
CA PRO A 149 19.43 12.25 21.65
C PRO A 149 19.32 13.76 21.89
#